data_AF-A0A443J0M6-F1
#
_entry.id   AF-A0A443J0M6-F1
#
_cell.length_a   1.000
_cell.length_b   1.000
_cell.length_c   1.000
_cell.angle_alpha   90.00
_cell.angle_beta   90.00
_cell.angle_gamma   90.00
#
_symmetry.space_group_name_H-M   'P 1'
#
loop_
_entity.id
_entity.type
_entity.pdbx_description
1 polymer ?
#
loop_
_entity_poly.entity_id
_entity_poly.type
_entity_poly.pdbx_seq_one_letter_code
_entity_poly.pdbx_strand_id
1 'polypeptide(L)' 'MNREQEMLLRKIEERRKEMVELGLSRSFVDERVVYLSDQLDQLLNKYHLFEQKQASSSS' A
#
# COMPACT_ATOMS: atom_id res chain seq x y z
N MET A 1 -8.39 4.52 16.86
CA MET A 1 -7.74 4.30 15.55
C MET A 1 -6.27 4.71 15.72
N ASN A 2 -5.32 3.80 15.49
CA ASN A 2 -3.91 4.04 15.77
C ASN A 2 -3.34 5.06 14.76
N ARG A 3 -2.64 6.11 15.21
CA ARG A 3 -2.07 7.16 14.30
C ARG A 3 -1.13 6.58 13.24
N GLU A 4 -0.40 5.52 13.57
CA GLU A 4 0.47 4.80 12.62
C GLU A 4 -0.33 4.11 11.51
N GLN A 5 -1.49 3.56 11.85
CA GLN A 5 -2.38 2.88 10.93
C GLN A 5 -2.99 3.86 9.92
N GLU A 6 -3.34 5.05 10.38
CA GLU A 6 -3.84 6.15 9.54
C GLU A 6 -2.74 6.69 8.59
N MET A 7 -1.49 6.78 9.05
CA MET A 7 -0.36 7.14 8.20
C MET A 7 -0.05 6.08 7.14
N LEU A 8 -0.18 4.80 7.49
CA LEU A 8 -0.02 3.68 6.54
C LEU A 8 -1.10 3.73 5.45
N LEU A 9 -2.36 3.91 5.84
CA LEU A 9 -3.48 4.03 4.90
C LEU A 9 -3.30 5.21 3.94
N ARG A 10 -2.89 6.38 4.43
CA ARG A 10 -2.60 7.54 3.57
C ARG A 10 -1.52 7.25 2.54
N LYS A 11 -0.42 6.60 2.93
CA LYS A 11 0.66 6.22 2.01
C LYS A 11 0.23 5.20 0.96
N ILE A 12 -0.67 4.28 1.33
CA ILE A 12 -1.27 3.31 0.40
C ILE A 12 -2.15 4.04 -0.61
N GLU A 13 -3.00 4.97 -0.15
CA GLU A 13 -3.89 5.75 -1.01
C GLU A 13 -3.11 6.63 -2.00
N GLU A 14 -2.04 7.30 -1.54
CA GLU A 14 -1.16 8.11 -2.37
C GLU A 14 -0.48 7.28 -3.47
N ARG A 15 0.14 6.16 -3.11
CA ARG A 15 0.78 5.26 -4.09
C ARG A 15 -0.23 4.67 -5.06
N ARG A 16 -1.44 4.35 -4.59
CA ARG A 16 -2.52 3.86 -5.46
C ARG A 16 -2.92 4.92 -6.48
N LYS A 17 -3.04 6.19 -6.08
CA LYS A 17 -3.28 7.30 -7.00
C LYS A 17 -2.15 7.45 -8.02
N GLU A 18 -0.89 7.44 -7.59
CA GLU A 18 0.26 7.51 -8.50
C GLU A 18 0.26 6.35 -9.50
N MET A 19 -0.04 5.12 -9.06
CA MET A 19 -0.12 3.95 -9.94
C MET A 19 -1.26 4.08 -10.96
N VAL A 20 -2.42 4.61 -10.55
CA VAL A 20 -3.55 4.86 -11.44
C VAL A 20 -3.24 5.96 -12.44
N GLU A 21 -2.63 7.07 -12.01
CA GLU A 21 -2.20 8.16 -12.90
C GLU A 21 -1.11 7.71 -13.89
N LEU A 22 -0.17 6.88 -13.44
CA LEU A 22 0.85 6.30 -14.31
C LEU A 22 0.27 5.27 -15.28
N GLY A 23 -0.70 4.46 -14.86
CA GLY A 23 -1.41 3.54 -15.75
C GLY A 23 -2.35 4.23 -16.75
N LEU A 24 -2.84 5.44 -16.42
CA LEU A 24 -3.61 6.27 -17.34
C LEU A 24 -2.72 7.03 -18.33
N SER A 25 -1.51 7.42 -17.92
CA SER A 25 -0.56 8.18 -18.77
C SER A 25 0.42 7.30 -19.56
N ARG A 26 0.66 6.06 -19.13
CA ARG A 26 1.54 5.09 -19.76
C ARG A 26 0.89 3.71 -19.77
N SER A 27 1.21 2.91 -20.79
CA SER A 27 0.76 1.51 -20.84
C SER A 27 1.24 0.79 -19.57
N PHE A 28 0.35 0.01 -18.93
CA PHE A 28 0.57 -0.73 -17.66
C PHE A 28 1.77 -1.71 -17.66
N VAL A 29 2.51 -1.79 -18.77
CA VAL A 29 3.68 -2.65 -18.99
C VAL A 29 5.01 -1.92 -18.69
N ASP A 30 4.97 -0.63 -18.37
CA ASP A 30 6.16 0.12 -17.97
C ASP A 30 6.67 -0.43 -16.63
N GLU A 31 7.97 -0.76 -16.53
CA GLU A 31 8.61 -1.29 -15.31
C GLU A 31 8.31 -0.46 -14.06
N ARG A 32 8.01 0.83 -14.23
CA ARG A 32 7.59 1.71 -13.15
C ARG A 32 6.27 1.31 -12.51
N VAL A 33 5.29 0.85 -13.30
CA VAL A 33 3.98 0.39 -12.79
C VAL A 33 4.16 -0.90 -12.00
N VAL A 34 4.99 -1.82 -12.50
CA VAL A 34 5.35 -3.06 -11.80
C VAL A 34 6.06 -2.75 -10.47
N TYR A 35 7.01 -1.82 -10.48
CA TYR A 35 7.73 -1.40 -9.29
C TYR A 35 6.81 -0.71 -8.26
N LEU A 36 5.87 0.12 -8.71
CA LEU A 36 4.86 0.74 -7.85
C LEU A 36 3.89 -0.28 -7.25
N SER A 37 3.48 -1.27 -8.04
CA SER A 37 2.64 -2.38 -7.57
C SER A 37 3.36 -3.17 -6.47
N ASP A 38 4.64 -3.49 -6.66
CA ASP A 38 5.43 -4.21 -5.65
C ASP A 38 5.55 -3.39 -4.34
N GLN A 39 5.75 -2.07 -4.44
CA GLN A 39 5.79 -1.20 -3.26
C GLN A 39 4.43 -1.12 -2.54
N LEU A 40 3.33 -1.11 -3.29
CA LEU A 40 1.97 -1.15 -2.74
C LEU A 40 1.72 -2.46 -1.99
N ASP A 41 2.10 -3.59 -2.58
CA ASP A 41 1.98 -4.90 -1.93
C ASP A 41 2.82 -4.99 -0.66
N GLN A 42 4.04 -4.45 -0.65
CA GLN A 42 4.85 -4.40 0.56
C GLN A 42 4.21 -3.57 1.68
N LEU A 43 3.55 -2.45 1.33
CA LEU A 43 2.83 -1.62 2.31
C LEU A 43 1.57 -2.31 2.82
N LEU A 44 0.81 -2.97 1.94
CA LEU A 44 -0.36 -3.75 2.30
C LEU A 44 0.01 -4.93 3.20
N ASN A 45 1.10 -5.64 2.89
CA ASN A 45 1.61 -6.72 3.72
C ASN A 45 2.03 -6.22 5.10
N LYS A 46 2.70 -5.06 5.20
CA LYS A 46 3.04 -4.44 6.49
C LYS A 46 1.80 -4.07 7.30
N TYR A 47 0.79 -3.50 6.65
CA TYR A 47 -0.48 -3.19 7.28
C TYR A 47 -1.18 -4.46 7.79
N HIS A 48 -1.22 -5.51 6.97
CA HIS A 48 -1.85 -6.78 7.30
C HIS A 48 -1.13 -7.49 8.46
N LEU A 49 0.20 -7.46 8.49
CA LEU A 49 1.02 -7.92 9.61
C LEU A 49 0.76 -7.13 10.90
N PHE A 50 0.57 -5.81 10.79
CA PHE A 50 0.25 -4.95 11.93
C PHE A 50 -1.13 -5.27 12.51
N GLU A 51 -2.13 -5.45 11.65
CA GLU A 51 -3.48 -5.88 12.03
C GLU A 51 -3.48 -7.27 12.69
N GLN A 52 -2.75 -8.24 12.12
CA GLN A 52 -2.62 -9.58 12.71
C GLN A 52 -1.93 -9.56 14.08
N LYS A 53 -0.91 -8.70 14.25
CA LYS A 53 -0.25 -8.51 15.55
C LYS A 53 -1.19 -7.93 16.60
N GLN A 54 -2.03 -6.96 16.24
CA GLN A 54 -3.01 -6.37 17.15
C GLN A 54 -4.12 -7.37 17.53
N ALA A 55 -4.55 -8.21 16.58
CA ALA A 55 -5.54 -9.26 16.82
C ALA A 55 -5.02 -10.36 17.77
N SER A 56 -3.74 -10.74 17.64
CA SER A 56 -3.12 -11.77 18.48
C SER A 56 -2.70 -11.28 19.88
N SER A 57 -2.49 -9.97 20.08
CA SER A 57 -2.27 -9.38 21.41
C SER A 57 -3.55 -9.13 22.22
N SER A 58 -4.72 -9.45 21.66
CA SER A 58 -6.04 -9.29 22.31
C SER A 58 -6.65 -10.63 22.75
N SER A 59 -5.87 -11.73 22.73
CA SER A 59 -6.28 -13.09 23.17
C SER A 59 -5.62 -13.50 24.48
#